data_AF-A0A9Q0XRN1-F1
#
_entry.id   AF-A0A9Q0XRN1-F1
#
_cell.length_a   1.000
_cell.length_b   1.000
_cell.length_c   1.000
_cell.angle_alpha   90.00
_cell.angle_beta   90.00
_cell.angle_gamma   90.00
#
_symmetry.space_group_name_H-M   'P 1'
#
loop_
_entity.id
_entity.type
_entity.pdbx_description
1 polymer ?
#
loop_
_entity_poly.entity_id
_entity_poly.type
_entity_poly.pdbx_seq_one_letter_code
_entity_poly.pdbx_strand_id
1 'polypeptide(L)'
;RARHCRIKRQNRGTDIKEAMTAVLKKRNMSFEKPIVTDGAPSMIGSVNGLVGLCKGDDAFPEFWNFHCIIHREQLVSKTLNLDQRYEACDGDCELHPAHP
;
A
#
# COMPACT_ATOMS: atom_id res chain seq x y z
N ARG A 1 8.34 -22.56 -10.06
CA ARG A 1 7.15 -21.69 -10.03
C ARG A 1 6.35 -22.02 -8.76
N ALA A 2 6.60 -21.32 -7.65
CA ALA A 2 5.88 -21.58 -6.41
C ALA A 2 4.40 -21.26 -6.61
N ARG A 3 3.52 -22.23 -6.32
CA ARG A 3 2.07 -21.99 -6.28
C ARG A 3 1.82 -21.05 -5.10
N HIS A 4 1.63 -19.77 -5.43
CA HIS A 4 1.19 -18.76 -4.47
C HIS A 4 -0.06 -19.27 -3.77
N CYS A 5 0.05 -19.56 -2.47
CA CYS A 5 -1.09 -19.92 -1.64
C CYS A 5 -2.05 -18.73 -1.65
N ARG A 6 -3.17 -18.85 -2.37
CA ARG A 6 -4.24 -17.85 -2.36
C ARG A 6 -4.84 -17.84 -0.96
N ILE A 7 -4.41 -16.89 -0.13
CA ILE A 7 -4.97 -16.65 1.21
C ILE A 7 -6.50 -16.56 1.05
N LYS A 8 -7.23 -17.43 1.76
CA LYS A 8 -8.68 -17.68 1.55
C LYS A 8 -9.59 -16.51 1.97
N ARG A 9 -9.05 -15.44 2.54
CA ARG A 9 -9.77 -14.19 2.85
C ARG A 9 -9.06 -13.03 2.18
N GLN A 10 -9.44 -12.75 0.93
CA GLN A 10 -9.05 -11.52 0.24
C GLN A 10 -10.10 -10.47 0.54
N ASN A 11 -9.71 -9.37 1.20
CA ASN A 11 -10.61 -8.24 1.40
C ASN A 11 -10.87 -7.59 0.03
N ARG A 12 -12.14 -7.51 -0.36
CA ARG A 12 -12.57 -6.79 -1.56
C ARG A 12 -12.58 -5.29 -1.26
N GLY A 13 -12.50 -4.45 -2.29
CA GLY A 13 -12.60 -3.00 -2.10
C GLY A 13 -13.92 -2.58 -1.41
N THR A 14 -14.99 -3.34 -1.64
CA THR A 14 -16.30 -3.16 -0.97
C THR A 14 -16.21 -3.37 0.53
N ASP A 15 -15.58 -4.47 0.96
CA ASP A 15 -15.45 -4.82 2.38
C ASP A 15 -14.64 -3.75 3.12
N ILE A 16 -13.62 -3.22 2.46
CA ILE A 16 -12.75 -2.15 2.99
C ILE A 16 -13.50 -0.83 3.07
N LYS A 17 -14.26 -0.46 2.02
CA LYS A 17 -15.06 0.77 2.00
C LYS A 17 -16.13 0.76 3.08
N GLU A 18 -16.83 -0.35 3.26
CA GLU A 18 -17.87 -0.49 4.29
C GLU A 18 -17.27 -0.31 5.69
N ALA A 19 -16.19 -1.05 5.99
CA ALA A 19 -15.50 -0.94 7.27
C ALA A 19 -14.98 0.49 7.54
N MET A 20 -14.35 1.12 6.55
CA MET A 20 -13.84 2.49 6.65
C MET A 20 -14.99 3.49 6.90
N THR A 21 -16.08 3.39 6.13
CA THR A 21 -17.24 4.27 6.25
C THR A 21 -17.90 4.13 7.61
N ALA A 22 -18.03 2.91 8.12
CA ALA A 22 -18.57 2.66 9.46
C ALA A 22 -17.74 3.35 10.54
N VAL A 23 -16.40 3.33 10.43
CA VAL A 23 -15.50 4.02 11.36
C VAL A 23 -15.63 5.53 11.26
N LEU A 24 -15.63 6.10 10.05
CA LEU A 24 -15.75 7.55 9.84
C LEU A 24 -17.07 8.08 10.40
N LYS A 25 -18.19 7.38 10.12
CA LYS A 25 -19.51 7.70 10.68
C LYS A 25 -19.52 7.60 12.21
N LYS A 26 -19.00 6.51 12.78
CA LYS A 26 -18.91 6.33 14.24
C LYS A 26 -18.11 7.44 14.92
N ARG A 27 -17.14 8.02 14.23
CA ARG A 27 -16.28 9.10 14.73
C ARG A 27 -16.73 10.51 14.31
N ASN A 28 -17.85 10.65 13.60
CA ASN A 28 -18.30 11.91 13.00
C ASN A 28 -17.19 12.62 12.21
N MET A 29 -16.43 11.86 11.42
CA MET A 29 -15.33 12.38 10.59
C MET A 29 -15.80 12.63 9.15
N SER A 30 -15.28 13.70 8.55
CA SER A 30 -15.48 14.03 7.13
C SER A 30 -14.78 13.02 6.19
N PHE A 31 -15.37 12.81 5.02
CA PHE A 31 -14.83 11.97 3.94
C PHE A 31 -13.80 12.69 3.04
N GLU A 32 -13.51 13.98 3.28
CA GLU A 32 -12.57 14.82 2.49
C GLU A 32 -11.08 14.48 2.68
N LYS A 33 -10.77 13.47 3.50
CA LYS A 33 -9.38 13.14 3.83
C LYS A 33 -8.72 12.36 2.69
N PRO A 34 -7.43 12.62 2.41
CA PRO A 34 -6.71 11.85 1.40
C PRO A 34 -6.61 10.38 1.81
N ILE A 35 -6.68 9.50 0.81
CA ILE A 35 -6.58 8.05 1.00
C ILE A 35 -5.18 7.59 0.58
N VAL A 36 -4.43 7.02 1.52
CA VAL A 36 -3.08 6.49 1.29
C VAL A 36 -3.12 4.97 1.32
N THR A 37 -2.70 4.31 0.24
CA THR A 37 -2.86 2.86 0.07
C THR A 37 -1.55 2.17 -0.29
N ASP A 38 -1.42 0.89 0.00
CA ASP A 38 -0.29 0.05 -0.44
C ASP A 38 -0.33 -0.29 -1.95
N GLY A 39 -1.29 0.22 -2.71
CA GLY A 39 -1.39 -0.09 -4.13
C GLY A 39 -1.89 -1.50 -4.45
N ALA A 40 -2.42 -2.25 -3.47
CA ALA A 40 -3.07 -3.53 -3.75
C ALA A 40 -4.27 -3.34 -4.71
N PRO A 41 -4.57 -4.30 -5.60
CA PRO A 41 -5.69 -4.18 -6.54
C PRO A 41 -7.05 -3.90 -5.89
N SER A 42 -7.29 -4.45 -4.69
CA SER A 42 -8.50 -4.17 -3.89
C SER A 42 -8.57 -2.76 -3.32
N MET A 43 -7.46 -2.03 -3.31
CA MET A 43 -7.38 -0.64 -2.86
C MET A 43 -7.45 0.35 -4.03
N ILE A 44 -6.66 0.14 -5.09
CA ILE A 44 -6.49 1.12 -6.19
C ILE A 44 -7.33 0.85 -7.44
N GLY A 45 -8.00 -0.31 -7.53
CA GLY A 45 -8.80 -0.66 -8.70
C GLY A 45 -9.85 0.41 -9.02
N SER A 46 -9.95 0.81 -10.29
CA SER A 46 -10.83 1.90 -10.75
C SER A 46 -12.32 1.59 -10.61
N VAL A 47 -12.70 0.31 -10.68
CA VAL A 47 -14.11 -0.13 -10.57
C VAL A 47 -14.38 -0.75 -9.20
N ASN A 48 -13.57 -1.72 -8.80
CA ASN A 48 -13.82 -2.56 -7.62
C ASN A 48 -12.83 -2.34 -6.47
N GLY A 49 -11.90 -1.39 -6.62
CA GLY A 49 -10.98 -1.01 -5.55
C GLY A 49 -11.58 0.07 -4.66
N LEU A 50 -11.09 0.17 -3.42
CA LEU A 50 -11.51 1.21 -2.46
C LEU A 50 -11.55 2.62 -3.11
N VAL A 51 -10.47 3.04 -3.76
CA VAL A 51 -10.36 4.37 -4.37
C VAL A 51 -11.39 4.56 -5.49
N GLY A 52 -11.55 3.57 -6.37
CA GLY A 52 -12.55 3.63 -7.44
C GLY A 52 -13.97 3.70 -6.88
N LEU A 53 -14.27 2.88 -5.88
CA LEU A 53 -15.56 2.86 -5.20
C LEU A 53 -15.86 4.16 -4.44
N CYS A 54 -14.85 4.83 -3.88
CA CYS A 54 -15.03 6.14 -3.25
C CYS A 54 -15.23 7.25 -4.29
N LYS A 55 -14.46 7.27 -5.39
CA LYS A 55 -14.62 8.28 -6.45
C LYS A 55 -15.97 8.21 -7.18
N GLY A 56 -16.61 7.04 -7.20
CA GLY A 56 -17.94 6.84 -7.79
C GLY A 56 -19.10 7.00 -6.80
N ASP A 57 -18.87 7.50 -5.59
CA ASP A 57 -19.89 7.65 -4.56
C ASP A 57 -19.99 9.11 -4.12
N ASP A 58 -21.17 9.71 -4.32
CA ASP A 58 -21.44 11.12 -4.02
C ASP A 58 -21.26 11.49 -2.54
N ALA A 59 -21.19 10.51 -1.63
CA ALA A 59 -20.85 10.76 -0.22
C ALA A 59 -19.38 11.14 -0.02
N PHE A 60 -18.51 10.87 -1.00
CA PHE A 60 -17.09 11.19 -0.98
C PHE A 60 -16.83 12.36 -1.93
N PRO A 61 -16.47 13.55 -1.42
CA PRO A 61 -16.04 14.65 -2.27
C PRO A 61 -14.69 14.31 -2.92
N GLU A 62 -14.29 15.09 -3.93
CA GLU A 62 -12.99 14.94 -4.57
C GLU A 62 -11.84 14.91 -3.54
N PHE A 63 -10.99 13.88 -3.63
CA PHE A 63 -9.92 13.63 -2.68
C PHE A 63 -8.65 13.16 -3.37
N TRP A 64 -7.51 13.40 -2.72
CA TRP A 64 -6.21 12.92 -3.19
C TRP A 64 -6.00 11.45 -2.80
N ASN A 65 -5.57 10.64 -3.76
CA ASN A 65 -5.16 9.26 -3.50
C ASN A 65 -3.64 9.11 -3.71
N PHE A 66 -2.93 8.58 -2.71
CA PHE A 66 -1.48 8.36 -2.77
C PHE A 66 -1.14 6.89 -2.57
N HIS A 67 -0.01 6.47 -3.14
CA HIS A 67 0.65 5.25 -2.73
C HIS A 67 1.40 5.53 -1.42
N CYS A 68 1.30 4.65 -0.43
CA CYS A 68 1.96 4.79 0.86
C CYS A 68 3.47 4.91 0.66
N ILE A 69 4.06 6.02 1.13
CA ILE A 69 5.49 6.31 0.96
C ILE A 69 6.33 5.16 1.53
N ILE A 70 5.96 4.65 2.72
CA ILE A 70 6.65 3.52 3.36
C ILE A 70 6.61 2.26 2.47
N HIS A 71 5.47 1.97 1.85
CA HIS A 71 5.39 0.82 0.94
C HIS A 71 6.18 1.06 -0.35
N ARG A 72 6.17 2.28 -0.88
CA ARG A 72 6.97 2.64 -2.05
C ARG A 72 8.46 2.52 -1.77
N GLU A 73 8.93 3.01 -0.63
CA GLU A 73 10.31 2.88 -0.16
C GLU A 73 10.71 1.41 -0.01
N GLN A 74 9.86 0.59 0.59
CA GLN A 74 10.09 -0.85 0.69
C GLN A 74 10.23 -1.51 -0.70
N LEU A 75 9.35 -1.19 -1.65
CA LEU A 75 9.43 -1.72 -3.02
C LEU A 75 10.69 -1.26 -3.74
N VAL A 76 11.10 0.00 -3.54
CA VAL A 76 12.34 0.55 -4.09
C VAL A 76 13.56 -0.13 -3.46
N SER A 77 13.59 -0.33 -2.14
CA SER A 77 14.67 -1.05 -1.43
C SER A 77 14.90 -2.45 -2.02
N LYS A 78 13.81 -3.19 -2.25
CA LYS A 78 13.83 -4.50 -2.92
C LYS A 78 14.36 -4.41 -4.35
N THR A 79 13.93 -3.39 -5.10
CA THR A 79 14.35 -3.18 -6.49
C THR A 79 15.84 -2.84 -6.59
N LEU A 80 16.35 -2.09 -5.61
CA LEU A 80 17.76 -1.70 -5.51
C LEU A 80 18.63 -2.75 -4.79
N ASN A 81 18.06 -3.89 -4.38
CA ASN A 81 18.70 -4.94 -3.56
C ASN A 81 19.34 -4.41 -2.26
N LEU A 82 18.82 -3.31 -1.70
CA LEU A 82 19.31 -2.77 -0.43
C LEU A 82 19.03 -3.74 0.72
N ASP A 83 17.92 -4.50 0.65
CA ASP A 83 17.59 -5.56 1.61
C ASP A 83 18.74 -6.59 1.77
N GLN A 84 19.53 -6.82 0.72
CA GLN A 84 20.67 -7.76 0.73
C GLN A 84 21.99 -7.11 1.16
N ARG A 85 22.06 -5.77 1.14
CA ARG A 85 23.25 -5.00 1.54
C ARG A 85 23.29 -4.68 3.02
N TYR A 86 22.15 -4.73 3.72
CA TYR A 86 22.10 -4.57 5.18
C TYR A 86 22.48 -5.84 5.94
N GLU A 87 22.43 -7.04 5.33
CA GLU A 87 22.95 -8.29 5.94
C GLU A 87 24.46 -8.48 5.75
N ALA A 88 25.17 -7.49 5.19
CA ALA A 88 26.62 -7.56 4.95
C ALA A 88 27.43 -6.65 5.90
N CYS A 89 26.83 -6.12 6.96
CA CYS A 89 27.53 -5.28 7.94
C CYS A 89 27.17 -5.64 9.39
N ASP A 90 27.08 -6.94 9.69
CA ASP A 90 27.26 -7.43 11.06
C ASP A 90 28.74 -7.77 11.26
N GLY A 91 29.60 -6.74 11.43
CA GLY A 91 31.03 -6.85 11.73
C GLY A 91 31.80 -7.72 10.72
N ASP A 92 32.47 -7.16 9.72
CA ASP A 92 33.82 -6.64 9.88
C ASP A 92 34.09 -5.70 8.70
N CYS A 93 34.53 -4.48 9.00
CA CYS A 93 34.76 -3.44 8.03
C CYS A 93 36.10 -3.68 7.31
N GLU A 94 36.11 -4.42 6.20
CA GLU A 94 37.16 -4.29 5.19
C GLU A 94 36.60 -3.62 3.92
N LEU A 95 37.02 -2.37 3.76
CA LEU A 95 36.73 -1.52 2.61
C LEU A 95 37.44 -2.09 1.37
N HIS A 96 36.80 -2.99 0.62
CA HIS A 96 37.32 -3.36 -0.68
C HIS A 96 36.96 -2.30 -1.74
N PRO A 97 37.93 -1.85 -2.55
CA PRO A 97 37.73 -0.78 -3.51
C PRO A 97 36.78 -1.23 -4.62
N ALA A 98 35.86 -0.32 -4.98
CA ALA A 98 35.04 -0.44 -6.17
C ALA A 98 35.96 -0.56 -7.40
N HIS A 99 35.86 -1.69 -8.09
CA HIS A 99 36.46 -1.85 -9.41
C HIS A 99 35.38 -1.64 -10.50
N PRO A 100 35.80 -1.13 -11.68
CA PRO A 100 34.99 -0.31 -12.60
C PRO A 100 33.86 -1.04 -13.32
#